data_AF-A0A0C2IPY0-F1
#
_entry.id   AF-A0A0C2IPY0-F1
#
_cell.length_a   1.000
_cell.length_b   1.000
_cell.length_c   1.000
_cell.angle_alpha   90.00
_cell.angle_beta   90.00
_cell.angle_gamma   90.00
#
_symmetry.space_group_name_H-M   'P 1'
#
loop_
_entity.id
_entity.type
_entity.pdbx_description
1 polymer ?
#
loop_
_entity_poly.entity_id
_entity_poly.type
_entity_poly.pdbx_seq_one_letter_code
_entity_poly.pdbx_strand_id
1 'polypeptide(L)'
;MNPPAYPGTRSRGPVPLPLVEETSHIDLGQPGRLAPRWLQDFVSGELEAGLNAGATFQDIGCASDAFRREEARKQGGIYYDDATPPIMRHELLLKGHQSFQGEPSSSQPLLRADGNVCYEVLACVCQNCRYHFTFYIDRTQNQSCGTTRGNNSNNTDPFHHLVHVLTEKSAPRPIDIKFYPFHGRGTYTCSSKKCSFKLIVEISSPRLSDHLLDYLTDHDGIRNRLKRAMEDEPERFADVANVTPNALAYLRAYLRDIVEGRSEKNPDGSEIERKIDQRNKKFFIQFGNGPEAAELLTYLGFEEIINEDSRAWKVPCPAITRPTRPGSQLAFYQDVKSEVETIIGKDSQNMKPNAAISFITNALDIDDFATSDYGYNEYRISDYADLGLLPRMHERYFWYAFTCQSQTNPRMKDDYFLCLKRLAQGRNNEDLELRIQSFDSIRTAQPKDSLPAGSEEDDIRLATERSLQDTQTTVVSHQLSNTDKVIQAYNYFGLEEGQRSDDEVLAKFLSNSDAYPSQKSNFREKLLLIARHTQSLNLQKMAVEDMSYEEALNYLGVQNDTDASYMTAISSLQH
;
A
#
# COMPACT_ATOMS: atom_id res chain seq x y z
N MET A 1 -46.48 -11.75 -27.19
CA MET A 1 -45.44 -10.84 -26.70
C MET A 1 -44.70 -11.59 -25.60
N ASN A 2 -43.48 -12.05 -25.89
CA ASN A 2 -42.65 -12.66 -24.86
C ASN A 2 -42.23 -11.56 -23.87
N PRO A 3 -42.20 -11.85 -22.55
CA PRO A 3 -41.62 -10.91 -21.59
C PRO A 3 -40.14 -10.68 -21.96
N PRO A 4 -39.60 -9.48 -21.74
CA PRO A 4 -38.19 -9.23 -21.97
C PRO A 4 -37.37 -10.20 -21.11
N ALA A 5 -36.38 -10.85 -21.72
CA ALA A 5 -35.41 -11.65 -21.00
C ALA A 5 -34.65 -10.73 -20.03
N TYR A 6 -34.92 -10.85 -18.73
CA TYR A 6 -34.19 -10.13 -17.70
C TYR A 6 -32.76 -10.67 -17.64
N PRO A 7 -31.73 -9.80 -17.75
CA PRO A 7 -30.35 -10.26 -17.71
C PRO A 7 -30.04 -10.75 -16.30
N GLY A 8 -29.78 -12.06 -16.15
CA GLY A 8 -29.22 -12.62 -14.92
C GLY A 8 -27.94 -11.88 -14.53
N THR A 9 -27.64 -11.85 -13.22
CA THR A 9 -26.48 -11.21 -12.60
C THR A 9 -25.21 -11.41 -13.43
N ARG A 10 -24.81 -10.39 -14.21
CA ARG A 10 -23.56 -10.44 -14.97
C ARG A 10 -22.42 -10.09 -14.02
N SER A 11 -21.55 -11.06 -13.76
CA SER A 11 -20.38 -10.88 -12.92
C SER A 11 -19.13 -10.65 -13.78
N ARG A 12 -18.25 -9.75 -13.36
CA ARG A 12 -16.87 -9.66 -13.87
C ARG A 12 -15.88 -10.12 -12.82
N GLY A 13 -14.83 -10.82 -13.25
CA GLY A 13 -13.79 -11.38 -12.37
C GLY A 13 -13.97 -12.88 -12.10
N PRO A 14 -13.27 -13.44 -11.10
CA PRO A 14 -13.34 -14.87 -10.81
C PRO A 14 -14.76 -15.28 -10.42
N VAL A 15 -15.11 -16.55 -10.73
CA VAL A 15 -16.41 -17.13 -10.40
C VAL A 15 -16.71 -16.87 -8.93
N PRO A 16 -17.91 -16.36 -8.61
CA PRO A 16 -18.33 -16.25 -7.23
C PRO A 16 -18.18 -17.56 -6.46
N LEU A 17 -17.23 -17.64 -5.50
CA LEU A 17 -17.22 -18.67 -4.44
C LEU A 17 -18.61 -18.75 -3.80
N PRO A 18 -19.04 -19.94 -3.34
CA PRO A 18 -20.30 -20.13 -2.64
C PRO A 18 -20.49 -19.08 -1.54
N LEU A 19 -21.73 -18.68 -1.26
CA LEU A 19 -21.99 -17.80 -0.13
C LEU A 19 -21.48 -18.45 1.15
N VAL A 20 -20.83 -17.66 2.00
CA VAL A 20 -20.33 -18.12 3.30
C VAL A 20 -21.54 -18.55 4.14
N GLU A 21 -21.63 -19.85 4.41
CA GLU A 21 -22.76 -20.45 5.14
C GLU A 21 -22.66 -20.20 6.64
N GLU A 22 -21.45 -20.30 7.21
CA GLU A 22 -21.21 -20.13 8.64
C GLU A 22 -20.00 -19.25 8.90
N THR A 23 -20.22 -18.11 9.56
CA THR A 23 -19.14 -17.27 10.08
C THR A 23 -19.49 -16.74 11.47
N SER A 24 -18.47 -16.57 12.33
CA SER A 24 -18.63 -16.12 13.70
C SER A 24 -17.64 -15.03 14.06
N HIS A 25 -18.16 -13.91 14.52
CA HIS A 25 -17.42 -12.70 14.83
C HIS A 25 -17.58 -12.29 16.29
N ILE A 26 -16.58 -11.58 16.79
CA ILE A 26 -16.51 -11.03 18.15
C ILE A 26 -17.32 -9.73 18.18
N ASP A 27 -18.16 -9.55 19.20
CA ASP A 27 -18.79 -8.26 19.49
C ASP A 27 -17.72 -7.27 20.00
N LEU A 28 -17.45 -6.25 19.19
CA LEU A 28 -16.48 -5.19 19.49
C LEU A 28 -17.19 -3.84 19.73
N GLY A 29 -18.52 -3.81 19.66
CA GLY A 29 -19.35 -2.61 19.87
C GLY A 29 -19.12 -1.48 18.87
N GLN A 30 -18.47 -1.75 17.74
CA GLN A 30 -18.10 -0.75 16.72
C GLN A 30 -18.20 -1.37 15.32
N PRO A 31 -18.55 -0.59 14.28
CA PRO A 31 -18.55 -1.07 12.90
C PRO A 31 -17.14 -1.41 12.41
N GLY A 32 -17.06 -2.32 11.44
CA GLY A 32 -15.83 -2.64 10.72
C GLY A 32 -15.90 -2.34 9.23
N ARG A 33 -14.89 -2.80 8.50
CA ARG A 33 -14.80 -2.75 7.04
C ARG A 33 -14.20 -4.05 6.53
N LEU A 34 -14.69 -4.57 5.41
CA LEU A 34 -13.96 -5.63 4.71
C LEU A 34 -12.62 -5.07 4.23
N ALA A 35 -11.57 -5.89 4.24
CA ALA A 35 -10.21 -5.47 3.88
C ALA A 35 -10.11 -4.67 2.57
N PRO A 36 -10.81 -5.03 1.46
CA PRO A 36 -10.83 -4.21 0.25
C PRO A 36 -11.40 -2.80 0.45
N ARG A 37 -12.45 -2.66 1.27
CA ARG A 37 -13.04 -1.37 1.61
C ARG A 37 -12.12 -0.57 2.52
N TRP A 38 -11.55 -1.22 3.54
CA TRP A 38 -10.57 -0.59 4.43
C TRP A 38 -9.39 0.00 3.64
N LEU A 39 -8.83 -0.76 2.68
CA LEU A 39 -7.70 -0.29 1.87
C LEU A 39 -8.10 0.89 0.98
N GLN A 40 -9.29 0.84 0.37
CA GLN A 40 -9.79 1.95 -0.43
C GLN A 40 -9.91 3.22 0.41
N ASP A 41 -10.54 3.13 1.58
CA ASP A 41 -10.79 4.26 2.48
C ASP A 41 -9.47 4.82 3.04
N PHE A 42 -8.51 3.95 3.37
CA PHE A 42 -7.18 4.37 3.79
C PHE A 42 -6.48 5.19 2.70
N VAL A 43 -6.53 4.71 1.45
CA VAL A 43 -5.86 5.37 0.33
C VAL A 43 -6.58 6.66 -0.09
N SER A 44 -7.92 6.71 -0.01
CA SER A 44 -8.70 7.92 -0.29
C SER A 44 -8.71 8.92 0.87
N GLY A 45 -8.26 8.53 2.06
CA GLY A 45 -8.34 9.39 3.24
C GLY A 45 -9.73 9.45 3.88
N GLU A 46 -10.60 8.50 3.57
CA GLU A 46 -12.00 8.42 4.03
C GLU A 46 -12.15 7.44 5.20
N LEU A 47 -11.05 7.07 5.85
CA LEU A 47 -11.06 6.08 6.90
C LEU A 47 -11.62 6.66 8.21
N GLU A 48 -12.94 6.68 8.32
CA GLU A 48 -13.65 7.14 9.52
C GLU A 48 -13.23 6.35 10.76
N ALA A 49 -13.04 7.05 11.88
CA ALA A 49 -12.93 6.41 13.17
C ALA A 49 -14.30 6.06 13.73
N GLY A 50 -14.38 4.93 14.45
CA GLY A 50 -15.43 4.74 15.44
C GLY A 50 -15.46 5.92 16.42
N LEU A 51 -16.62 6.15 17.03
CA LEU A 51 -17.10 7.33 17.77
C LEU A 51 -16.14 8.04 18.77
N ASN A 52 -14.93 7.53 19.02
CA ASN A 52 -13.99 8.03 20.03
C ASN A 52 -12.50 8.10 19.59
N ALA A 53 -12.13 7.84 18.32
CA ALA A 53 -10.75 8.15 17.91
C ALA A 53 -10.68 9.65 17.60
N GLY A 54 -9.79 10.37 18.26
CA GLY A 54 -9.58 11.79 17.99
C GLY A 54 -9.37 12.05 16.49
N ALA A 55 -9.78 13.23 16.03
CA ALA A 55 -9.74 13.67 14.62
C ALA A 55 -8.33 13.66 13.96
N THR A 56 -7.29 13.26 14.68
CA THR A 56 -5.88 13.42 14.31
C THR A 56 -5.35 12.38 13.31
N PHE A 57 -6.06 11.29 13.02
CA PHE A 57 -5.59 10.26 12.06
C PHE A 57 -6.16 10.42 10.64
N GLN A 58 -7.18 11.26 10.45
CA GLN A 58 -8.02 11.25 9.24
C GLN A 58 -7.70 12.38 8.26
N ASP A 59 -7.34 13.55 8.77
CA ASP A 59 -7.04 14.75 8.00
C ASP A 59 -5.53 14.86 7.73
N ILE A 60 -4.95 13.88 7.02
CA ILE A 60 -3.50 13.76 6.87
C ILE A 60 -3.06 13.83 5.41
N GLY A 61 -2.15 14.75 5.11
CA GLY A 61 -1.50 14.82 3.80
C GLY A 61 -2.52 14.91 2.67
N CYS A 62 -2.52 13.95 1.72
CA CYS A 62 -3.46 13.91 0.60
C CYS A 62 -4.94 13.81 1.02
N ALA A 63 -5.20 13.21 2.18
CA ALA A 63 -6.53 13.13 2.74
C ALA A 63 -7.01 14.49 3.28
N SER A 64 -6.08 15.39 3.60
CA SER A 64 -6.43 16.59 4.34
C SER A 64 -7.14 17.64 3.49
N ASP A 65 -8.16 18.28 4.04
CA ASP A 65 -8.92 19.32 3.35
C ASP A 65 -8.02 20.50 2.97
N ALA A 66 -7.08 20.88 3.85
CA ALA A 66 -6.12 21.94 3.59
C ALA A 66 -5.26 21.63 2.36
N PHE A 67 -4.69 20.42 2.29
CA PHE A 67 -3.86 20.00 1.15
C PHE A 67 -4.68 19.88 -0.14
N ARG A 68 -5.88 19.29 -0.08
CA ARG A 68 -6.77 19.17 -1.24
C ARG A 68 -7.16 20.53 -1.81
N ARG A 69 -7.44 21.52 -0.95
CA ARG A 69 -7.74 22.90 -1.37
C ARG A 69 -6.51 23.57 -1.99
N GLU A 70 -5.33 23.43 -1.37
CA GLU A 70 -4.10 24.00 -1.91
C GLU A 70 -3.80 23.45 -3.31
N GLU A 71 -3.90 22.13 -3.47
CA GLU A 71 -3.56 21.49 -4.74
C GLU A 71 -4.59 21.79 -5.83
N ALA A 72 -5.87 21.84 -5.47
CA ALA A 72 -6.93 22.24 -6.39
C ALA A 72 -6.79 23.72 -6.81
N ARG A 73 -6.26 24.60 -5.94
CA ARG A 73 -5.92 25.99 -6.27
C ARG A 73 -4.76 26.07 -7.26
N LYS A 74 -3.71 25.26 -7.07
CA LYS A 74 -2.57 25.18 -8.00
C LYS A 74 -3.00 24.72 -9.41
N GLN A 75 -4.03 23.88 -9.50
CA GLN A 75 -4.64 23.45 -10.76
C GLN A 75 -5.62 24.48 -11.37
N GLY A 76 -5.71 25.68 -10.82
CA GLY A 76 -6.54 26.77 -11.35
C GLY A 76 -8.02 26.70 -10.99
N GLY A 77 -8.42 25.82 -10.07
CA GLY A 77 -9.80 25.78 -9.58
C GLY A 77 -10.11 26.87 -8.55
N ILE A 78 -11.28 27.50 -8.68
CA ILE A 78 -11.82 28.44 -7.68
C ILE A 78 -12.77 27.65 -6.79
N TYR A 79 -12.32 27.25 -5.61
CA TYR A 79 -13.14 26.57 -4.61
C TYR A 79 -13.48 27.57 -3.50
N TYR A 80 -14.76 27.89 -3.37
CA TYR A 80 -15.29 28.63 -2.23
C TYR A 80 -15.21 27.75 -0.96
N ASP A 81 -15.28 28.35 0.22
CA ASP A 81 -15.16 27.63 1.50
C ASP A 81 -16.21 26.50 1.67
N ASP A 82 -17.34 26.59 0.96
CA ASP A 82 -18.48 25.68 0.97
C ASP A 82 -18.43 24.53 -0.07
N ALA A 83 -17.46 24.53 -1.00
CA ALA A 83 -17.28 23.44 -1.96
C ALA A 83 -16.29 22.38 -1.43
N THR A 84 -16.69 21.11 -1.45
CA THR A 84 -15.80 19.99 -1.09
C THR A 84 -14.71 19.83 -2.15
N PRO A 85 -13.42 19.91 -1.80
CA PRO A 85 -12.35 19.75 -2.77
C PRO A 85 -12.31 18.29 -3.29
N PRO A 86 -11.75 18.05 -4.48
CA PRO A 86 -11.69 16.71 -5.05
C PRO A 86 -10.93 15.74 -4.14
N ILE A 87 -11.43 14.51 -4.05
CA ILE A 87 -10.77 13.44 -3.29
C ILE A 87 -9.42 13.16 -3.93
N MET A 88 -8.35 13.37 -3.16
CA MET A 88 -7.01 12.98 -3.55
C MET A 88 -6.58 11.71 -2.82
N ARG A 89 -6.00 10.78 -3.59
CA ARG A 89 -5.55 9.49 -3.09
C ARG A 89 -4.07 9.54 -2.73
N HIS A 90 -3.68 8.84 -1.69
CA HIS A 90 -2.28 8.59 -1.40
C HIS A 90 -1.65 7.71 -2.48
N GLU A 91 -0.66 8.22 -3.19
CA GLU A 91 0.20 7.45 -4.08
C GLU A 91 1.40 6.94 -3.28
N LEU A 92 1.33 5.68 -2.84
CA LEU A 92 2.27 5.11 -1.88
C LEU A 92 3.39 4.34 -2.56
N LEU A 93 4.62 4.64 -2.16
CA LEU A 93 5.83 3.95 -2.58
C LEU A 93 6.34 3.06 -1.47
N LEU A 94 6.68 1.82 -1.79
CA LEU A 94 7.30 0.91 -0.85
C LEU A 94 8.73 1.35 -0.50
N LYS A 95 9.08 1.32 0.78
CA LYS A 95 10.44 1.42 1.33
C LYS A 95 10.92 0.01 1.67
N GLY A 96 11.44 -0.72 0.69
CA GLY A 96 11.84 -2.13 0.82
C GLY A 96 12.87 -2.35 1.93
N HIS A 97 13.83 -1.45 2.08
CA HIS A 97 14.85 -1.51 3.13
C HIS A 97 14.31 -1.39 4.57
N GLN A 98 13.10 -0.82 4.75
CA GLN A 98 12.38 -0.74 6.03
C GLN A 98 11.20 -1.72 6.11
N SER A 99 11.02 -2.54 5.08
CA SER A 99 9.95 -3.52 5.00
C SER A 99 10.54 -4.92 5.16
N PHE A 100 9.80 -5.79 5.82
CA PHE A 100 10.21 -7.17 6.01
C PHE A 100 9.01 -8.07 6.27
N GLN A 101 9.18 -9.35 5.98
CA GLN A 101 8.25 -10.39 6.34
C GLN A 101 9.08 -11.53 6.94
N GLY A 102 9.04 -11.67 8.26
CA GLY A 102 9.76 -12.71 8.99
C GLY A 102 8.91 -13.97 9.13
N GLU A 103 9.57 -15.13 9.12
CA GLU A 103 8.97 -16.33 9.69
C GLU A 103 9.06 -16.30 11.22
N PRO A 104 8.05 -16.82 11.95
CA PRO A 104 8.06 -16.95 13.41
C PRO A 104 9.28 -17.73 13.97
N SER A 105 9.99 -18.47 13.11
CA SER A 105 11.13 -19.34 13.41
C SER A 105 12.50 -18.64 13.39
N SER A 106 12.59 -17.39 12.90
CA SER A 106 13.87 -16.65 12.88
C SER A 106 14.32 -16.26 14.29
N SER A 107 15.60 -16.48 14.60
CA SER A 107 16.16 -16.44 15.96
C SER A 107 16.27 -15.05 16.59
N GLN A 108 15.88 -13.98 15.88
CA GLN A 108 15.79 -12.63 16.44
C GLN A 108 14.50 -11.93 15.99
N PRO A 109 13.58 -11.61 16.92
CA PRO A 109 12.41 -10.82 16.58
C PRO A 109 12.82 -9.40 16.15
N LEU A 110 12.29 -8.96 15.01
CA LEU A 110 12.45 -7.58 14.56
C LEU A 110 11.57 -6.64 15.38
N LEU A 111 11.97 -5.37 15.44
CA LEU A 111 11.38 -4.39 16.33
C LEU A 111 10.65 -3.29 15.56
N ARG A 112 9.52 -2.85 16.11
CA ARG A 112 8.77 -1.66 15.71
C ARG A 112 9.52 -0.38 16.08
N ALA A 113 9.02 0.78 15.65
CA ALA A 113 9.57 2.07 16.07
C ALA A 113 9.59 2.22 17.60
N ASP A 114 8.52 1.79 18.28
CA ASP A 114 8.42 1.78 19.75
C ASP A 114 9.23 0.67 20.44
N GLY A 115 9.90 -0.21 19.69
CA GLY A 115 10.73 -1.28 20.22
C GLY A 115 9.97 -2.54 20.64
N ASN A 116 8.68 -2.64 20.35
CA ASN A 116 7.92 -3.89 20.48
C ASN A 116 8.25 -4.86 19.34
N VAL A 117 8.08 -6.15 19.56
CA VAL A 117 8.29 -7.19 18.53
C VAL A 117 7.26 -7.06 17.41
N CYS A 118 7.69 -7.31 16.18
CA CYS A 118 6.81 -7.44 15.02
C CYS A 118 7.36 -8.46 14.03
N TYR A 119 6.46 -9.16 13.35
CA TYR A 119 6.76 -10.23 12.41
C TYR A 119 6.69 -9.79 10.95
N GLU A 120 5.92 -8.75 10.65
CA GLU A 120 5.79 -8.22 9.30
C GLU A 120 5.58 -6.72 9.32
N VAL A 121 6.41 -6.02 8.53
CA VAL A 121 6.39 -4.57 8.41
C VAL A 121 6.37 -4.19 6.94
N LEU A 122 5.44 -3.32 6.57
CA LEU A 122 5.48 -2.61 5.30
C LEU A 122 5.65 -1.13 5.60
N ALA A 123 6.72 -0.53 5.11
CA ALA A 123 6.99 0.89 5.26
C ALA A 123 6.81 1.58 3.90
N CYS A 124 6.11 2.70 3.89
CA CYS A 124 5.76 3.43 2.66
C CYS A 124 5.96 4.94 2.83
N VAL A 125 6.10 5.64 1.70
CA VAL A 125 6.05 7.11 1.62
C VAL A 125 5.05 7.53 0.54
N CYS A 126 4.27 8.57 0.77
CA CYS A 126 3.39 9.12 -0.25
C CYS A 126 4.13 10.10 -1.17
N GLN A 127 4.01 9.95 -2.49
CA GLN A 127 4.64 10.85 -3.46
C GLN A 127 4.09 12.29 -3.42
N ASN A 128 2.82 12.42 -3.05
CA ASN A 128 2.12 13.68 -3.14
C ASN A 128 2.33 14.51 -1.87
N CYS A 129 2.06 13.92 -0.70
CA CYS A 129 2.16 14.63 0.58
C CYS A 129 3.40 14.30 1.41
N ARG A 130 4.29 13.40 0.96
CA ARG A 130 5.52 12.97 1.66
C ARG A 130 5.34 12.33 3.03
N TYR A 131 4.11 12.15 3.51
CA TYR A 131 3.84 11.43 4.75
C TYR A 131 4.30 9.98 4.63
N HIS A 132 4.80 9.45 5.75
CA HIS A 132 5.27 8.07 5.84
C HIS A 132 4.27 7.23 6.60
N PHE A 133 3.97 6.05 6.04
CA PHE A 133 3.02 5.09 6.59
C PHE A 133 3.76 3.79 6.89
N THR A 134 3.62 3.28 8.11
CA THR A 134 4.23 2.01 8.52
C THR A 134 3.13 1.07 9.00
N PHE A 135 2.94 -0.03 8.27
CA PHE A 135 2.00 -1.08 8.59
C PHE A 135 2.73 -2.17 9.37
N TYR A 136 2.30 -2.42 10.60
CA TYR A 136 2.74 -3.54 11.42
C TYR A 136 1.66 -4.60 11.40
N ILE A 137 2.01 -5.80 10.96
CA ILE A 137 1.07 -6.90 10.78
C ILE A 137 1.44 -8.03 11.75
N ASP A 138 0.43 -8.51 12.47
CA ASP A 138 0.56 -9.62 13.40
C ASP A 138 -0.40 -10.74 12.97
N ARG A 139 0.17 -11.94 12.86
CA ARG A 139 -0.47 -13.20 12.41
C ARG A 139 -0.05 -14.36 13.31
N THR A 140 -0.01 -14.14 14.62
CA THR A 140 0.46 -15.12 15.63
C THR A 140 -0.18 -16.52 15.60
N GLN A 141 -1.30 -16.75 14.88
CA GLN A 141 -1.94 -18.08 14.77
C GLN A 141 -2.10 -18.54 13.32
N ASN A 142 -2.04 -19.87 13.10
CA ASN A 142 -2.17 -20.52 11.78
C ASN A 142 -3.54 -20.36 11.10
N GLN A 143 -4.52 -19.73 11.74
CA GLN A 143 -5.84 -19.47 11.14
C GLN A 143 -5.97 -17.97 10.81
N SER A 144 -6.16 -17.70 9.52
CA SER A 144 -6.31 -16.37 8.93
C SER A 144 -7.51 -16.37 7.98
N CYS A 145 -8.23 -15.26 7.87
CA CYS A 145 -9.17 -15.06 6.77
C CYS A 145 -8.40 -14.75 5.47
N GLY A 146 -9.10 -14.76 4.34
CA GLY A 146 -8.53 -14.45 3.02
C GLY A 146 -7.91 -15.67 2.32
N THR A 147 -7.70 -15.56 1.00
CA THR A 147 -7.42 -16.71 0.13
C THR A 147 -5.98 -16.81 -0.35
N THR A 148 -5.19 -15.73 -0.25
CA THR A 148 -3.83 -15.62 -0.82
C THR A 148 -2.77 -16.49 -0.15
N ARG A 149 -2.93 -16.87 1.13
CA ARG A 149 -1.89 -17.58 1.91
C ARG A 149 -2.20 -19.04 2.25
N GLY A 150 -3.14 -19.67 1.56
CA GLY A 150 -3.30 -21.13 1.54
C GLY A 150 -3.81 -21.80 2.83
N ASN A 151 -4.15 -21.07 3.90
CA ASN A 151 -4.67 -21.65 5.16
C ASN A 151 -6.17 -22.00 5.13
N ASN A 152 -6.64 -22.54 4.00
CA ASN A 152 -8.05 -22.77 3.69
C ASN A 152 -8.57 -24.17 4.04
N SER A 153 -7.99 -24.88 5.01
CA SER A 153 -8.63 -26.13 5.44
C SER A 153 -9.82 -25.89 6.40
N ASN A 154 -9.89 -24.75 7.11
CA ASN A 154 -10.89 -24.54 8.18
C ASN A 154 -11.55 -23.15 8.24
N ASN A 155 -11.17 -22.18 7.41
CA ASN A 155 -11.75 -20.83 7.42
C ASN A 155 -12.40 -20.50 6.07
N THR A 156 -13.71 -20.24 6.09
CA THR A 156 -14.54 -19.94 4.90
C THR A 156 -14.66 -18.43 4.65
N ASP A 157 -14.11 -17.59 5.53
CA ASP A 157 -14.20 -16.14 5.47
C ASP A 157 -13.36 -15.56 4.30
N PRO A 158 -13.99 -14.89 3.30
CA PRO A 158 -13.32 -14.45 2.09
C PRO A 158 -12.38 -13.25 2.29
N PHE A 159 -12.61 -12.45 3.34
CA PHE A 159 -11.79 -11.27 3.65
C PHE A 159 -11.65 -11.10 5.16
N HIS A 160 -10.60 -10.41 5.59
CA HIS A 160 -10.59 -9.85 6.95
C HIS A 160 -11.68 -8.79 7.08
N HIS A 161 -12.50 -8.88 8.14
CA HIS A 161 -13.38 -7.80 8.55
C HIS A 161 -12.68 -7.00 9.66
N LEU A 162 -12.06 -5.89 9.25
CA LEU A 162 -11.19 -5.05 10.05
C LEU A 162 -12.00 -4.03 10.86
N VAL A 163 -11.84 -4.09 12.17
CA VAL A 163 -12.54 -3.23 13.13
C VAL A 163 -11.52 -2.40 13.89
N HIS A 164 -11.74 -1.09 13.95
CA HIS A 164 -10.84 -0.21 14.70
C HIS A 164 -10.99 -0.46 16.20
N VAL A 165 -9.88 -0.72 16.87
CA VAL A 165 -9.83 -0.96 18.33
C VAL A 165 -9.11 0.21 18.98
N LEU A 166 -9.80 0.90 19.88
CA LEU A 166 -9.19 1.93 20.73
C LEU A 166 -8.16 1.23 21.62
N THR A 167 -6.89 1.48 21.34
CA THR A 167 -5.82 0.99 22.20
C THR A 167 -5.81 1.84 23.47
N GLU A 168 -5.80 1.21 24.66
CA GLU A 168 -5.59 1.94 25.91
C GLU A 168 -4.29 2.76 25.82
N LYS A 169 -4.30 3.94 26.46
CA LYS A 169 -3.20 4.92 26.55
C LYS A 169 -1.97 4.37 27.29
N SER A 170 -1.42 3.23 26.87
CA SER A 170 -0.01 2.98 27.14
C SER A 170 0.75 4.07 26.40
N ALA A 171 1.44 4.93 27.15
CA ALA A 171 2.32 5.92 26.55
C ALA A 171 3.29 5.13 25.65
N PRO A 172 3.34 5.40 24.33
CA PRO A 172 4.36 4.78 23.50
C PRO A 172 5.71 5.05 24.17
N ARG A 173 6.62 4.05 24.15
CA ARG A 173 8.00 4.30 24.57
C ARG A 173 8.51 5.54 23.83
N PRO A 174 9.38 6.38 24.42
CA PRO A 174 9.84 7.59 23.76
C PRO A 174 10.43 7.23 22.40
N ILE A 175 9.70 7.58 21.35
CA ILE A 175 10.18 7.53 19.99
C ILE A 175 10.97 8.82 19.80
N ASP A 176 12.19 8.73 19.28
CA ASP A 176 12.94 9.94 18.95
C ASP A 176 12.19 10.73 17.88
N ILE A 177 11.62 11.87 18.28
CA ILE A 177 10.78 12.72 17.44
C ILE A 177 11.53 13.26 16.22
N LYS A 178 12.88 13.32 16.27
CA LYS A 178 13.69 13.70 15.12
C LYS A 178 13.66 12.61 14.05
N PHE A 179 13.91 11.36 14.46
CA PHE A 179 14.01 10.24 13.52
C PHE A 179 12.66 9.69 13.07
N TYR A 180 11.64 9.89 13.90
CA TYR A 180 10.29 9.43 13.63
C TYR A 180 9.29 10.45 14.20
N PRO A 181 9.01 11.53 13.46
CA PRO A 181 8.05 12.55 13.87
C PRO A 181 6.63 11.98 13.85
N PHE A 182 6.28 11.27 14.92
CA PHE A 182 5.04 10.53 15.06
C PHE A 182 3.85 11.47 14.98
N HIS A 183 2.92 11.14 14.07
CA HIS A 183 1.71 11.91 13.85
C HIS A 183 0.48 11.20 14.44
N GLY A 184 0.37 9.89 14.22
CA GLY A 184 -0.78 9.13 14.68
C GLY A 184 -0.64 7.62 14.48
N ARG A 185 -1.54 6.88 15.13
CA ARG A 185 -1.63 5.41 15.03
C ARG A 185 -3.10 4.97 14.97
N GLY A 186 -3.42 4.10 14.02
CA GLY A 186 -4.68 3.35 13.97
C GLY A 186 -4.42 1.87 14.23
N THR A 187 -5.24 1.24 15.06
CA THR A 187 -5.14 -0.21 15.35
C THR A 187 -6.42 -0.91 14.92
N TYR A 188 -6.27 -2.00 14.16
CA TYR A 188 -7.38 -2.78 13.62
C TYR A 188 -7.18 -4.25 13.94
N THR A 189 -8.28 -4.93 14.29
CA THR A 189 -8.31 -6.38 14.46
C THR A 189 -9.32 -6.97 13.49
N CYS A 190 -9.04 -8.17 12.96
CA CYS A 190 -10.09 -8.94 12.32
C CYS A 190 -11.12 -9.35 13.38
N SER A 191 -12.40 -9.20 13.06
CA SER A 191 -13.51 -9.57 13.95
C SER A 191 -13.79 -11.07 14.01
N SER A 192 -13.34 -11.86 13.03
CA SER A 192 -13.59 -13.31 12.98
C SER A 192 -12.95 -14.01 14.20
N LYS A 193 -13.72 -14.84 14.91
CA LYS A 193 -13.26 -15.53 16.14
C LYS A 193 -12.11 -16.50 15.91
N LYS A 194 -11.97 -16.98 14.67
CA LYS A 194 -10.91 -17.91 14.25
C LYS A 194 -9.69 -17.19 13.68
N CYS A 195 -9.74 -15.86 13.53
CA CYS A 195 -8.69 -15.09 12.88
C CYS A 195 -7.87 -14.30 13.91
N SER A 196 -6.55 -14.46 13.89
CA SER A 196 -5.63 -13.72 14.76
C SER A 196 -5.10 -12.42 14.14
N PHE A 197 -5.54 -12.08 12.93
CA PHE A 197 -4.99 -10.98 12.15
C PHE A 197 -5.19 -9.63 12.85
N LYS A 198 -4.08 -8.91 13.04
CA LYS A 198 -4.07 -7.53 13.52
C LYS A 198 -3.22 -6.66 12.62
N LEU A 199 -3.67 -5.43 12.44
CA LEU A 199 -3.02 -4.41 11.65
C LEU A 199 -2.86 -3.15 12.48
N ILE A 200 -1.65 -2.62 12.55
CA ILE A 200 -1.38 -1.31 13.15
C ILE A 200 -0.77 -0.43 12.08
N VAL A 201 -1.36 0.73 11.87
CA VAL A 201 -0.84 1.74 10.93
C VAL A 201 -0.31 2.90 11.72
N GLU A 202 0.99 3.15 11.62
CA GLU A 202 1.63 4.35 12.15
C GLU A 202 1.92 5.35 11.05
N ILE A 203 1.70 6.62 11.37
CA ILE A 203 1.92 7.73 10.48
C ILE A 203 2.98 8.63 11.10
N SER A 204 3.94 9.05 10.28
CA SER A 204 4.91 10.08 10.65
C SER A 204 4.98 11.17 9.58
N SER A 205 5.17 12.41 10.04
CA SER A 205 5.26 13.58 9.18
C SER A 205 6.52 13.57 8.30
N PRO A 206 6.56 14.34 7.21
CA PRO A 206 7.78 14.50 6.41
C PRO A 206 8.95 15.01 7.27
N ARG A 207 10.16 14.54 6.97
CA ARG A 207 11.40 14.87 7.68
C ARG A 207 11.95 16.20 7.18
N LEU A 208 11.77 16.56 5.92
CA LEU A 208 12.14 17.89 5.44
C LEU A 208 10.98 18.86 5.63
N SER A 209 11.22 19.91 6.41
CA SER A 209 10.29 21.01 6.58
C SER A 209 10.17 21.83 5.29
N ASP A 210 9.07 22.57 5.14
CA ASP A 210 8.83 23.37 3.94
C ASP A 210 9.90 24.47 3.78
N HIS A 211 10.38 25.06 4.87
CA HIS A 211 11.52 26.00 4.85
C HIS A 211 12.80 25.40 4.25
N LEU A 212 13.17 24.18 4.64
CA LEU A 212 14.34 23.51 4.08
C LEU A 212 14.13 23.14 2.61
N LEU A 213 12.89 22.82 2.21
CA LEU A 213 12.56 22.54 0.82
C LEU A 213 12.61 23.78 -0.07
N ASP A 214 12.08 24.90 0.40
CA ASP A 214 12.16 26.19 -0.31
C ASP A 214 13.62 26.53 -0.60
N TYR A 215 14.49 26.36 0.39
CA TYR A 215 15.93 26.53 0.23
C TYR A 215 16.55 25.54 -0.77
N LEU A 216 16.19 24.25 -0.72
CA LEU A 216 16.71 23.21 -1.62
C LEU A 216 16.22 23.34 -3.06
N THR A 217 15.11 24.05 -3.27
CA THR A 217 14.46 24.26 -4.58
C THR A 217 14.63 25.67 -5.12
N ASP A 218 15.31 26.57 -4.39
CA ASP A 218 15.64 27.93 -4.84
C ASP A 218 16.70 27.92 -5.95
N HIS A 219 16.25 27.63 -7.17
CA HIS A 219 17.09 27.62 -8.35
C HIS A 219 17.68 29.00 -8.67
N ASP A 220 16.99 30.08 -8.33
CA ASP A 220 17.47 31.44 -8.59
C ASP A 220 18.56 31.84 -7.60
N GLY A 221 18.42 31.48 -6.33
CA GLY A 221 19.47 31.63 -5.33
C GLY A 221 20.75 30.88 -5.71
N ILE A 222 20.63 29.66 -6.22
CA ILE A 222 21.77 28.86 -6.71
C ILE A 222 22.44 29.54 -7.91
N ARG A 223 21.68 30.02 -8.90
CA ARG A 223 22.22 30.76 -10.08
C ARG A 223 22.93 32.04 -9.66
N ASN A 224 22.34 32.81 -8.75
CA ASN A 224 22.92 34.04 -8.24
C ASN A 224 24.20 33.79 -7.44
N ARG A 225 24.26 32.67 -6.71
CA ARG A 225 25.48 32.24 -6.01
C ARG A 225 26.59 31.89 -6.98
N LEU A 226 26.30 31.14 -8.05
CA LEU A 226 27.26 30.83 -9.11
C LEU A 226 27.78 32.11 -9.78
N LYS A 227 26.88 33.04 -10.13
CA LYS A 227 27.25 34.32 -10.76
C LYS A 227 28.24 35.10 -9.89
N ARG A 228 27.93 35.29 -8.60
CA ARG A 228 28.84 35.97 -7.66
C ARG A 228 30.19 35.26 -7.51
N ALA A 229 30.17 33.94 -7.40
CA ALA A 229 31.39 33.15 -7.31
C ALA A 229 32.31 33.30 -8.54
N MET A 230 31.72 33.41 -9.74
CA MET A 230 32.46 33.67 -10.97
C MET A 230 32.96 35.11 -11.08
N GLU A 231 32.25 36.09 -10.51
CA GLU A 231 32.70 37.49 -10.43
C GLU A 231 33.88 37.63 -9.45
N ASP A 232 33.81 36.96 -8.29
CA ASP A 232 34.80 37.08 -7.22
C ASP A 232 36.06 36.22 -7.46
N GLU A 233 35.91 34.99 -7.96
CA GLU A 233 37.01 34.04 -8.18
C GLU A 233 36.91 33.36 -9.58
N PRO A 234 37.06 34.12 -10.69
CA PRO A 234 36.79 33.63 -12.05
C PRO A 234 37.64 32.41 -12.45
N GLU A 235 38.93 32.40 -12.14
CA GLU A 235 39.82 31.27 -12.46
C GLU A 235 39.42 29.99 -11.73
N ARG A 236 38.95 30.11 -10.48
CA ARG A 236 38.55 28.95 -9.67
C ARG A 236 37.27 28.31 -10.21
N PHE A 237 36.30 29.10 -10.69
CA PHE A 237 34.99 28.59 -11.09
C PHE A 237 34.81 28.39 -12.61
N ALA A 238 35.83 28.65 -13.41
CA ALA A 238 35.78 28.53 -14.88
C ALA A 238 35.31 27.15 -15.38
N ASP A 239 35.68 26.06 -14.70
CA ASP A 239 35.34 24.68 -15.03
C ASP A 239 33.90 24.27 -14.65
N VAL A 240 33.22 25.08 -13.85
CA VAL A 240 31.85 24.83 -13.34
C VAL A 240 30.86 25.94 -13.72
N ALA A 241 31.23 26.80 -14.68
CA ALA A 241 30.42 27.93 -15.14
C ALA A 241 29.01 27.55 -15.64
N ASN A 242 28.82 26.31 -16.09
CA ASN A 242 27.56 25.79 -16.63
C ASN A 242 26.86 24.78 -15.69
N VAL A 243 27.23 24.74 -14.40
CA VAL A 243 26.57 23.84 -13.44
C VAL A 243 25.10 24.24 -13.29
N THR A 244 24.21 23.27 -13.50
CA THR A 244 22.77 23.47 -13.34
C THR A 244 22.37 23.47 -11.86
N PRO A 245 21.40 24.31 -11.44
CA PRO A 245 20.82 24.23 -10.11
C PRO A 245 20.13 22.89 -9.88
N ASN A 246 20.62 22.10 -8.92
CA ASN A 246 20.08 20.78 -8.62
C ASN A 246 20.46 20.30 -7.21
N ALA A 247 20.29 21.16 -6.20
CA ALA A 247 20.70 20.85 -4.83
C ALA A 247 20.06 19.55 -4.30
N LEU A 248 18.81 19.25 -4.69
CA LEU A 248 18.15 17.98 -4.38
C LEU A 248 18.92 16.75 -4.91
N ALA A 249 19.42 16.75 -6.15
CA ALA A 249 20.18 15.61 -6.67
C ALA A 249 21.54 15.44 -5.97
N TYR A 250 22.20 16.55 -5.59
CA TYR A 250 23.42 16.48 -4.80
C TYR A 250 23.14 15.94 -3.39
N LEU A 251 22.07 16.40 -2.75
CA LEU A 251 21.64 15.88 -1.45
C LEU A 251 21.30 14.39 -1.53
N ARG A 252 20.57 13.97 -2.57
CA ARG A 252 20.29 12.54 -2.85
C ARG A 252 21.57 11.72 -2.94
N ALA A 253 22.61 12.23 -3.59
CA ALA A 253 23.89 11.52 -3.71
C ALA A 253 24.57 11.35 -2.34
N TYR A 254 24.62 12.40 -1.52
CA TYR A 254 25.15 12.30 -0.15
C TYR A 254 24.35 11.31 0.71
N LEU A 255 23.02 11.38 0.64
CA LEU A 255 22.15 10.47 1.38
C LEU A 255 22.30 9.02 0.92
N ARG A 256 22.42 8.77 -0.40
CA ARG A 256 22.73 7.43 -0.94
C ARG A 256 24.01 6.89 -0.33
N ASP A 257 25.06 7.68 -0.32
CA ASP A 257 26.37 7.24 0.17
C ASP A 257 26.34 7.00 1.70
N ILE A 258 25.47 7.70 2.46
CA ILE A 258 25.20 7.45 3.88
C ILE A 258 24.45 6.11 4.07
N VAL A 259 23.34 5.90 3.36
CA VAL A 259 22.48 4.71 3.56
C VAL A 259 23.11 3.41 3.03
N GLU A 260 23.99 3.51 2.04
CA GLU A 260 24.79 2.38 1.54
C GLU A 260 25.97 2.04 2.47
N GLY A 261 26.27 2.89 3.45
CA GLY A 261 27.39 2.68 4.37
C GLY A 261 28.75 2.66 3.66
N ARG A 262 28.90 3.43 2.58
CA ARG A 262 30.17 3.46 1.83
C ARG A 262 31.29 4.00 2.74
N SER A 263 32.20 3.14 3.17
CA SER A 263 33.44 3.55 3.82
C SER A 263 34.62 3.31 2.89
N GLU A 264 35.49 4.31 2.79
CA GLU A 264 36.82 4.12 2.22
C GLU A 264 37.75 3.64 3.33
N LYS A 265 38.72 2.79 2.98
CA LYS A 265 39.70 2.27 3.94
C LYS A 265 41.08 2.76 3.56
N ASN A 266 41.86 3.13 4.57
CA ASN A 266 43.29 3.35 4.43
C ASN A 266 43.98 2.02 4.06
N PRO A 267 45.21 2.08 3.50
CA PRO A 267 46.01 0.88 3.22
C PRO A 267 46.25 -0.01 4.45
N ASP A 268 46.16 0.55 5.67
CA ASP A 268 46.28 -0.16 6.94
C ASP A 268 44.97 -0.79 7.45
N GLY A 269 43.87 -0.64 6.71
CA GLY A 269 42.56 -1.18 7.03
C GLY A 269 41.68 -0.29 7.92
N SER A 270 42.18 0.85 8.41
CA SER A 270 41.38 1.83 9.16
C SER A 270 40.40 2.57 8.25
N GLU A 271 39.21 2.94 8.77
CA GLU A 271 38.22 3.69 7.97
C GLU A 271 38.62 5.15 7.80
N ILE A 272 38.48 5.66 6.58
CA ILE A 272 38.69 7.07 6.24
C ILE A 272 37.45 7.86 6.62
N GLU A 273 37.64 8.88 7.45
CA GLU A 273 36.57 9.80 7.85
C GLU A 273 36.10 10.61 6.63
N ARG A 274 34.86 10.37 6.20
CA ARG A 274 34.27 11.07 5.05
C ARG A 274 33.94 12.52 5.40
N LYS A 275 34.43 13.44 4.57
CA LYS A 275 34.26 14.88 4.73
C LYS A 275 33.85 15.54 3.42
N ILE A 276 33.09 16.61 3.52
CA ILE A 276 32.75 17.49 2.39
C ILE A 276 33.41 18.83 2.65
N ASP A 277 34.41 19.17 1.85
CA ASP A 277 35.09 20.47 1.93
C ASP A 277 34.11 21.59 1.53
N GLN A 278 33.97 22.63 2.37
CA GLN A 278 33.09 23.77 2.06
C GLN A 278 33.58 24.59 0.86
N ARG A 279 34.87 24.50 0.51
CA ARG A 279 35.47 25.05 -0.72
C ARG A 279 35.27 24.15 -1.94
N ASN A 280 34.65 22.98 -1.82
CA ASN A 280 34.28 22.20 -2.99
C ASN A 280 33.34 23.03 -3.87
N LYS A 281 33.73 23.28 -5.13
CA LYS A 281 33.04 24.23 -6.02
C LYS A 281 31.56 23.87 -6.20
N LYS A 282 31.27 22.58 -6.43
CA LYS A 282 29.91 22.10 -6.66
C LYS A 282 29.07 22.20 -5.39
N PHE A 283 29.61 21.79 -4.25
CA PHE A 283 28.93 21.94 -2.96
C PHE A 283 28.63 23.42 -2.66
N PHE A 284 29.62 24.30 -2.81
CA PHE A 284 29.46 25.74 -2.59
C PHE A 284 28.41 26.34 -3.52
N ILE A 285 28.39 25.96 -4.80
CA ILE A 285 27.37 26.47 -5.74
C ILE A 285 25.97 26.00 -5.31
N GLN A 286 25.80 24.72 -4.96
CA GLN A 286 24.48 24.14 -4.70
C GLN A 286 23.91 24.52 -3.32
N PHE A 287 24.74 24.51 -2.28
CA PHE A 287 24.32 24.82 -0.90
C PHE A 287 24.93 26.14 -0.39
N GLY A 288 26.19 26.41 -0.71
CA GLY A 288 26.90 27.56 -0.16
C GLY A 288 27.36 27.33 1.27
N ASN A 289 27.67 28.42 1.97
CA ASN A 289 28.24 28.42 3.32
C ASN A 289 27.48 29.34 4.29
N GLY A 290 26.24 29.68 3.95
CA GLY A 290 25.36 30.53 4.75
C GLY A 290 24.62 29.76 5.86
N PRO A 291 23.82 30.48 6.67
CA PRO A 291 23.06 29.90 7.78
C PRO A 291 22.12 28.76 7.35
N GLU A 292 21.47 28.86 6.19
CA GLU A 292 20.52 27.87 5.69
C GLU A 292 21.21 26.54 5.33
N ALA A 293 22.42 26.62 4.76
CA ALA A 293 23.24 25.44 4.50
C ALA A 293 23.68 24.76 5.81
N ALA A 294 24.09 25.55 6.80
CA ALA A 294 24.47 25.06 8.11
C ALA A 294 23.28 24.44 8.86
N GLU A 295 22.10 25.06 8.78
CA GLU A 295 20.85 24.56 9.35
C GLU A 295 20.50 23.18 8.77
N LEU A 296 20.47 23.05 7.44
CA LEU A 296 20.20 21.79 6.75
C LEU A 296 21.17 20.69 7.17
N LEU A 297 22.47 20.97 7.14
CA LEU A 297 23.51 19.96 7.41
C LEU A 297 23.53 19.55 8.88
N THR A 298 23.37 20.51 9.80
CA THR A 298 23.24 20.22 11.24
C THR A 298 21.98 19.43 11.54
N TYR A 299 20.85 19.77 10.90
CA TYR A 299 19.62 19.00 11.01
C TYR A 299 19.82 17.55 10.56
N LEU A 300 20.50 17.35 9.43
CA LEU A 300 20.90 16.04 8.92
C LEU A 300 22.03 15.38 9.73
N GLY A 301 22.53 15.99 10.81
CA GLY A 301 23.54 15.40 11.70
C GLY A 301 24.96 15.43 11.16
N PHE A 302 25.25 16.23 10.13
CA PHE A 302 26.63 16.53 9.74
C PHE A 302 27.28 17.40 10.82
N GLU A 303 28.54 17.15 11.11
CA GLU A 303 29.30 17.91 12.10
C GLU A 303 30.28 18.85 11.39
N GLU A 304 30.30 20.12 11.77
CA GLU A 304 31.27 21.06 11.21
C GLU A 304 32.65 20.84 11.84
N ILE A 305 33.65 20.62 10.99
CA ILE A 305 35.06 20.55 11.37
C ILE A 305 35.74 21.83 10.90
N ILE A 306 36.32 22.57 11.85
CA ILE A 306 37.08 23.79 11.60
C ILE A 306 38.53 23.53 11.99
N ASN A 307 39.41 23.56 10.99
CA ASN A 307 40.86 23.59 11.17
C ASN A 307 41.38 25.00 10.83
N GLU A 308 42.63 25.30 11.17
CA GLU A 308 43.24 26.64 10.99
C GLU A 308 43.06 27.20 9.56
N ASP A 309 43.15 26.34 8.53
CA ASP A 309 43.04 26.73 7.12
C ASP A 309 41.85 26.12 6.35
N SER A 310 41.03 25.27 6.98
CA SER A 310 39.96 24.54 6.28
C SER A 310 38.68 24.35 7.10
N ARG A 311 37.54 24.42 6.41
CA ARG A 311 36.22 24.11 6.96
C ARG A 311 35.60 22.99 6.15
N ALA A 312 35.16 21.94 6.82
CA ALA A 312 34.55 20.78 6.19
C ALA A 312 33.37 20.26 7.01
N TRP A 313 32.45 19.57 6.35
CA TRP A 313 31.36 18.85 6.99
C TRP A 313 31.71 17.38 7.10
N LYS A 314 31.77 16.85 8.31
CA LYS A 314 31.87 15.42 8.57
C LYS A 314 30.55 14.75 8.20
N VAL A 315 30.64 13.72 7.38
CA VAL A 315 29.46 12.96 6.93
C VAL A 315 29.02 12.00 8.04
N PRO A 316 27.72 11.92 8.37
CA PRO A 316 27.20 10.95 9.33
C PRO A 316 27.48 9.51 8.94
N CYS A 317 27.69 8.64 9.94
CA CYS A 317 27.89 7.21 9.77
C CYS A 317 26.93 6.42 10.68
N PRO A 318 25.65 6.27 10.30
CA PRO A 318 24.71 5.46 11.06
C PRO A 318 25.09 3.97 10.99
N ALA A 319 24.72 3.20 12.02
CA ALA A 319 24.87 1.75 11.99
C ALA A 319 24.03 1.15 10.85
N ILE A 320 24.66 0.37 9.98
CA ILE A 320 24.00 -0.26 8.84
C ILE A 320 23.31 -1.55 9.29
N THR A 321 21.98 -1.53 9.34
CA THR A 321 21.13 -2.67 9.73
C THR A 321 20.11 -2.96 8.64
N ARG A 322 19.97 -4.24 8.27
CA ARG A 322 18.97 -4.72 7.30
C ARG A 322 18.21 -5.92 7.91
N PRO A 323 16.86 -5.93 7.87
CA PRO A 323 16.00 -4.79 7.54
C PRO A 323 16.19 -3.64 8.52
N THR A 324 16.03 -2.42 8.05
CA THR A 324 16.22 -1.21 8.85
C THR A 324 15.00 -0.98 9.75
N ARG A 325 15.22 -0.88 11.06
CA ARG A 325 14.15 -0.56 12.03
C ARG A 325 13.59 0.84 11.78
N PRO A 326 12.26 0.99 11.60
CA PRO A 326 11.62 2.31 11.54
C PRO A 326 11.96 3.17 12.76
N GLY A 327 12.26 4.44 12.54
CA GLY A 327 12.66 5.38 13.60
C GLY A 327 14.08 5.24 14.13
N SER A 328 14.90 4.37 13.53
CA SER A 328 16.35 4.41 13.72
C SER A 328 16.99 5.59 12.97
N GLN A 329 18.24 5.91 13.31
CA GLN A 329 19.01 6.94 12.61
C GLN A 329 19.21 6.60 11.12
N LEU A 330 19.42 5.32 10.78
CA LEU A 330 19.49 4.89 9.38
C LEU A 330 18.15 5.08 8.65
N ALA A 331 17.03 4.75 9.30
CA ALA A 331 15.70 4.97 8.74
C ALA A 331 15.44 6.44 8.45
N PHE A 332 15.90 7.36 9.31
CA PHE A 332 15.80 8.80 9.06
C PHE A 332 16.45 9.22 7.74
N TYR A 333 17.69 8.80 7.46
CA TYR A 333 18.36 9.13 6.20
C TYR A 333 17.67 8.50 4.98
N GLN A 334 17.19 7.26 5.11
CA GLN A 334 16.42 6.60 4.07
C GLN A 334 15.08 7.30 3.81
N ASP A 335 14.41 7.79 4.85
CA ASP A 335 13.16 8.55 4.75
C ASP A 335 13.40 9.90 4.04
N VAL A 336 14.40 10.67 4.47
CA VAL A 336 14.78 11.93 3.79
C VAL A 336 15.15 11.66 2.33
N LYS A 337 15.90 10.59 2.04
CA LYS A 337 16.25 10.20 0.66
C LYS A 337 15.00 9.91 -0.16
N SER A 338 14.05 9.16 0.41
CA SER A 338 12.80 8.80 -0.27
C SER A 338 11.98 10.06 -0.57
N GLU A 339 11.87 11.00 0.36
CA GLU A 339 11.21 12.30 0.11
C GLU A 339 11.87 13.08 -1.02
N VAL A 340 13.20 13.22 -1.01
CA VAL A 340 13.96 13.89 -2.08
C VAL A 340 13.72 13.21 -3.43
N GLU A 341 13.70 11.87 -3.46
CA GLU A 341 13.41 11.10 -4.68
C GLU A 341 11.97 11.31 -5.17
N THR A 342 10.99 11.43 -4.27
CA THR A 342 9.62 11.76 -4.69
C THR A 342 9.53 13.14 -5.33
N ILE A 343 10.31 14.13 -4.86
CA ILE A 343 10.31 15.47 -5.44
C ILE A 343 10.99 15.48 -6.82
N ILE A 344 12.16 14.83 -6.94
CA ILE A 344 12.89 14.72 -8.22
C ILE A 344 12.08 13.91 -9.24
N GLY A 345 11.37 12.87 -8.79
CA GLY A 345 10.65 11.94 -9.64
C GLY A 345 9.33 12.44 -10.21
N LYS A 346 8.74 13.52 -9.66
CA LYS A 346 7.42 14.05 -10.10
C LYS A 346 7.37 14.40 -11.59
N ASP A 347 8.48 14.81 -12.18
CA ASP A 347 8.54 15.18 -13.61
C ASP A 347 8.90 14.00 -14.55
N SER A 348 9.19 12.82 -14.00
CA SER A 348 9.62 11.65 -14.77
C SER A 348 8.51 10.62 -14.93
N GLN A 349 7.99 10.48 -16.16
CA GLN A 349 7.08 9.39 -16.56
C GLN A 349 7.67 7.97 -16.34
N ASN A 350 8.98 7.88 -16.11
CA ASN A 350 9.70 6.61 -15.93
C ASN A 350 9.72 6.10 -14.49
N MET A 351 9.37 6.93 -13.49
CA MET A 351 9.16 6.43 -12.13
C MET A 351 7.70 6.01 -11.99
N LYS A 352 7.30 4.89 -12.63
CA LYS A 352 6.13 4.12 -12.20
C LYS A 352 6.51 3.48 -10.89
N PRO A 353 6.26 4.13 -9.76
CA PRO A 353 6.99 3.83 -8.57
C PRO A 353 6.24 2.71 -7.86
N ASN A 354 6.98 1.67 -7.49
CA ASN A 354 6.56 0.43 -6.84
C ASN A 354 5.33 0.64 -5.94
N ALA A 355 4.15 0.49 -6.54
CA ALA A 355 2.91 0.89 -5.91
C ALA A 355 2.73 0.01 -4.68
N ALA A 356 2.92 0.58 -3.49
CA ALA A 356 2.84 -0.17 -2.25
C ALA A 356 1.48 -0.86 -2.07
N ILE A 357 0.47 -0.39 -2.81
CA ILE A 357 -0.87 -0.96 -2.87
C ILE A 357 -0.86 -2.47 -3.16
N SER A 358 -0.04 -2.98 -4.08
CA SER A 358 -0.02 -4.43 -4.34
C SER A 358 0.51 -5.23 -3.14
N PHE A 359 1.57 -4.72 -2.50
CA PHE A 359 2.13 -5.31 -1.28
C PHE A 359 1.13 -5.26 -0.12
N ILE A 360 0.45 -4.13 0.07
CA ILE A 360 -0.59 -3.97 1.10
C ILE A 360 -1.78 -4.88 0.79
N THR A 361 -2.19 -5.00 -0.47
CA THR A 361 -3.27 -5.90 -0.92
C THR A 361 -2.95 -7.35 -0.52
N ASN A 362 -1.74 -7.82 -0.85
CA ASN A 362 -1.27 -9.15 -0.46
C ASN A 362 -1.16 -9.30 1.06
N ALA A 363 -0.69 -8.27 1.75
CA ALA A 363 -0.52 -8.28 3.20
C ALA A 363 -1.85 -8.15 3.97
N LEU A 364 -2.93 -7.74 3.30
CA LEU A 364 -4.30 -7.78 3.82
C LEU A 364 -5.07 -9.01 3.32
N ASP A 365 -4.38 -9.98 2.72
CA ASP A 365 -4.96 -11.18 2.13
C ASP A 365 -6.14 -10.92 1.18
N ILE A 366 -6.04 -9.84 0.41
CA ILE A 366 -7.04 -9.46 -0.60
C ILE A 366 -6.64 -10.12 -1.92
N ASP A 367 -7.47 -11.03 -2.39
CA ASP A 367 -7.33 -11.69 -3.69
C ASP A 367 -8.28 -11.08 -4.74
N ASP A 368 -8.17 -11.52 -5.99
CA ASP A 368 -9.14 -11.21 -7.03
C ASP A 368 -10.56 -11.61 -6.55
N PHE A 369 -11.49 -10.65 -6.58
CA PHE A 369 -12.85 -10.85 -6.10
C PHE A 369 -13.87 -10.51 -7.17
N ALA A 370 -15.03 -11.17 -7.09
CA ALA A 370 -16.10 -10.95 -8.06
C ALA A 370 -16.64 -9.52 -7.93
N THR A 371 -16.87 -8.89 -9.07
CA THR A 371 -17.45 -7.56 -9.18
C THR A 371 -18.79 -7.62 -9.91
N SER A 372 -19.66 -6.66 -9.61
CA SER A 372 -21.00 -6.56 -10.20
C SER A 372 -20.98 -5.68 -11.45
N ASP A 373 -21.65 -6.09 -12.53
CA ASP A 373 -21.85 -5.26 -13.74
C ASP A 373 -22.94 -4.19 -13.56
N TYR A 374 -23.72 -4.25 -12.48
CA TYR A 374 -24.76 -3.25 -12.21
C TYR A 374 -24.15 -1.88 -11.93
N GLY A 375 -24.78 -0.83 -12.46
CA GLY A 375 -24.40 0.55 -12.20
C GLY A 375 -24.59 0.88 -10.71
N TYR A 376 -23.53 0.79 -9.91
CA TYR A 376 -23.58 1.11 -8.47
C TYR A 376 -24.05 2.55 -8.19
N ASN A 377 -23.99 3.43 -9.19
CA ASN A 377 -24.53 4.80 -9.14
C ASN A 377 -26.06 4.86 -8.93
N GLU A 378 -26.78 3.75 -9.15
CA GLU A 378 -28.23 3.62 -8.90
C GLU A 378 -28.54 3.40 -7.42
N TYR A 379 -27.53 3.13 -6.59
CA TYR A 379 -27.66 2.80 -5.18
C TYR A 379 -27.02 3.88 -4.29
N ARG A 380 -27.44 3.93 -3.03
CA ARG A 380 -26.87 4.87 -2.06
C ARG A 380 -25.46 4.42 -1.67
N ILE A 381 -24.47 5.27 -1.94
CA ILE A 381 -23.06 5.01 -1.57
C ILE A 381 -22.92 4.82 -0.06
N SER A 382 -23.73 5.52 0.75
CA SER A 382 -23.76 5.37 2.20
C SER A 382 -24.10 3.94 2.64
N ASP A 383 -25.01 3.24 1.93
CA ASP A 383 -25.40 1.89 2.32
C ASP A 383 -24.24 0.89 2.16
N TYR A 384 -23.37 1.10 1.15
CA TYR A 384 -22.11 0.34 1.03
C TYR A 384 -21.13 0.69 2.15
N ALA A 385 -21.04 1.96 2.53
CA ALA A 385 -20.18 2.42 3.63
C ALA A 385 -20.60 1.83 4.97
N ASP A 386 -21.90 1.84 5.27
CA ASP A 386 -22.48 1.31 6.51
C ASP A 386 -22.24 -0.20 6.64
N LEU A 387 -22.28 -0.93 5.53
CA LEU A 387 -21.95 -2.36 5.50
C LEU A 387 -20.44 -2.65 5.43
N GLY A 388 -19.59 -1.64 5.21
CA GLY A 388 -18.15 -1.84 5.05
C GLY A 388 -17.76 -2.53 3.74
N LEU A 389 -18.52 -2.27 2.67
CA LEU A 389 -18.35 -2.83 1.32
C LEU A 389 -17.83 -1.80 0.32
N LEU A 390 -17.19 -2.27 -0.75
CA LEU A 390 -16.95 -1.44 -1.94
C LEU A 390 -18.18 -1.45 -2.87
N PRO A 391 -18.53 -0.33 -3.51
CA PRO A 391 -19.65 -0.28 -4.47
C PRO A 391 -19.56 -1.31 -5.60
N ARG A 392 -18.33 -1.63 -6.05
CA ARG A 392 -18.06 -2.59 -7.13
C ARG A 392 -18.16 -4.07 -6.71
N MET A 393 -18.25 -4.38 -5.42
CA MET A 393 -18.28 -5.78 -4.96
C MET A 393 -19.56 -6.47 -5.40
N HIS A 394 -19.44 -7.75 -5.78
CA HIS A 394 -20.57 -8.59 -6.13
C HIS A 394 -21.50 -8.81 -4.92
N GLU A 395 -22.80 -8.86 -5.17
CA GLU A 395 -23.85 -9.01 -4.16
C GLU A 395 -23.72 -10.27 -3.27
N ARG A 396 -22.94 -11.27 -3.69
CA ARG A 396 -22.62 -12.46 -2.87
C ARG A 396 -21.94 -12.11 -1.55
N TYR A 397 -21.23 -10.99 -1.50
CA TYR A 397 -20.51 -10.54 -0.31
C TYR A 397 -21.43 -9.75 0.64
N PHE A 398 -22.63 -9.36 0.21
CA PHE A 398 -23.48 -8.46 0.99
C PHE A 398 -23.98 -9.15 2.25
N TRP A 399 -24.40 -10.42 2.14
CA TRP A 399 -24.80 -11.21 3.31
C TRP A 399 -23.65 -11.41 4.29
N TYR A 400 -22.45 -11.70 3.79
CA TYR A 400 -21.25 -11.83 4.60
C TYR A 400 -20.93 -10.53 5.36
N ALA A 401 -20.92 -9.39 4.66
CA ALA A 401 -20.69 -8.08 5.26
C ALA A 401 -21.75 -7.74 6.33
N PHE A 402 -23.04 -7.97 6.04
CA PHE A 402 -24.11 -7.81 7.01
C PHE A 402 -23.90 -8.69 8.25
N THR A 403 -23.52 -9.95 8.05
CA THR A 403 -23.24 -10.89 9.15
C THR A 403 -22.07 -10.41 10.01
N CYS A 404 -20.99 -9.95 9.37
CA CYS A 404 -19.84 -9.34 10.03
C CYS A 404 -20.27 -8.15 10.92
N GLN A 405 -20.97 -7.18 10.32
CA GLN A 405 -21.39 -5.96 11.01
C GLN A 405 -22.39 -6.24 12.13
N SER A 406 -23.40 -7.08 11.88
CA SER A 406 -24.44 -7.39 12.86
C SER A 406 -23.94 -8.18 14.08
N GLN A 407 -22.90 -8.98 13.93
CA GLN A 407 -22.27 -9.69 15.06
C GLN A 407 -21.23 -8.81 15.78
N THR A 408 -20.52 -7.95 15.04
CA THR A 408 -19.48 -7.07 15.60
C THR A 408 -20.06 -5.84 16.31
N ASN A 409 -21.17 -5.32 15.81
CA ASN A 409 -21.90 -4.20 16.39
C ASN A 409 -23.41 -4.49 16.43
N PRO A 410 -23.87 -5.36 17.35
CA PRO A 410 -25.26 -5.80 17.42
C PRO A 410 -26.28 -4.67 17.62
N ARG A 411 -25.85 -3.54 18.20
CA ARG A 411 -26.70 -2.37 18.46
C ARG A 411 -27.25 -1.73 17.18
N MET A 412 -26.48 -1.79 16.09
CA MET A 412 -26.83 -1.19 14.80
C MET A 412 -27.37 -2.24 13.80
N LYS A 413 -27.67 -3.46 14.26
CA LYS A 413 -28.06 -4.59 13.42
C LYS A 413 -29.24 -4.31 12.51
N ASP A 414 -30.28 -3.62 13.01
CA ASP A 414 -31.45 -3.27 12.20
C ASP A 414 -31.10 -2.27 11.09
N ASP A 415 -30.23 -1.29 11.36
CA ASP A 415 -29.79 -0.32 10.36
C ASP A 415 -28.98 -0.99 9.25
N TYR A 416 -28.05 -1.89 9.61
CA TYR A 416 -27.32 -2.69 8.63
C TYR A 416 -28.25 -3.56 7.78
N PHE A 417 -29.29 -4.13 8.38
CA PHE A 417 -30.28 -4.93 7.65
C PHE A 417 -31.09 -4.07 6.67
N LEU A 418 -31.43 -2.84 7.05
CA LEU A 418 -32.09 -1.88 6.15
C LEU A 418 -31.17 -1.49 4.97
N CYS A 419 -29.87 -1.27 5.20
CA CYS A 419 -28.89 -1.04 4.15
C CYS A 419 -28.81 -2.24 3.20
N LEU A 420 -28.74 -3.47 3.75
CA LEU A 420 -28.74 -4.70 2.97
C LEU A 420 -29.98 -4.82 2.08
N LYS A 421 -31.19 -4.59 2.62
CA LYS A 421 -32.44 -4.64 1.85
C LYS A 421 -32.43 -3.64 0.70
N ARG A 422 -31.97 -2.41 0.92
CA ARG A 422 -31.88 -1.39 -0.13
C ARG A 422 -30.88 -1.76 -1.22
N LEU A 423 -29.73 -2.33 -0.85
CA LEU A 423 -28.72 -2.75 -1.82
C LEU A 423 -29.13 -4.00 -2.62
N ALA A 424 -29.92 -4.90 -2.05
CA ALA A 424 -30.37 -6.12 -2.72
C ALA A 424 -31.50 -5.88 -3.73
N GLN A 425 -32.31 -4.83 -3.54
CA GLN A 425 -33.44 -4.51 -4.41
C GLN A 425 -33.04 -4.37 -5.88
N GLY A 426 -33.70 -5.14 -6.76
CA GLY A 426 -33.51 -5.04 -8.21
C GLY A 426 -32.27 -5.75 -8.77
N ARG A 427 -31.49 -6.44 -7.92
CA ARG A 427 -30.31 -7.20 -8.37
C ARG A 427 -30.62 -8.61 -8.89
N ASN A 428 -31.81 -9.15 -8.59
CA ASN A 428 -32.27 -10.48 -8.96
C ASN A 428 -31.30 -11.59 -8.52
N ASN A 429 -30.86 -11.53 -7.27
CA ASN A 429 -30.00 -12.57 -6.67
C ASN A 429 -30.85 -13.43 -5.75
N GLU A 430 -31.33 -14.56 -6.26
CA GLU A 430 -32.30 -15.43 -5.58
C GLU A 430 -31.79 -15.92 -4.22
N ASP A 431 -30.52 -16.32 -4.10
CA ASP A 431 -29.95 -16.78 -2.82
C ASP A 431 -29.92 -15.66 -1.77
N LEU A 432 -29.47 -14.46 -2.16
CA LEU A 432 -29.45 -13.31 -1.27
C LEU A 432 -30.87 -12.91 -0.84
N GLU A 433 -31.82 -12.92 -1.77
CA GLU A 433 -33.23 -12.61 -1.50
C GLU A 433 -33.86 -13.62 -0.53
N LEU A 434 -33.61 -14.92 -0.73
CA LEU A 434 -34.06 -15.98 0.17
C LEU A 434 -33.53 -15.78 1.60
N ARG A 435 -32.24 -15.45 1.76
CA ARG A 435 -31.64 -15.17 3.08
C ARG A 435 -32.26 -13.95 3.75
N ILE A 436 -32.48 -12.87 2.99
CA ILE A 436 -33.11 -11.66 3.49
C ILE A 436 -34.54 -11.97 3.97
N GLN A 437 -35.33 -12.71 3.19
CA GLN A 437 -36.71 -13.08 3.55
C GLN A 437 -36.77 -13.99 4.77
N SER A 438 -35.90 -15.00 4.83
CA SER A 438 -35.78 -15.91 5.98
C SER A 438 -35.47 -15.14 7.25
N PHE A 439 -34.49 -14.24 7.19
CA PHE A 439 -34.09 -13.44 8.34
C PHE A 439 -35.16 -12.42 8.76
N ASP A 440 -35.84 -11.76 7.83
CA ASP A 440 -36.94 -10.83 8.16
C ASP A 440 -38.09 -11.59 8.84
N SER A 441 -38.37 -12.82 8.39
CA SER A 441 -39.39 -13.70 8.99
C SER A 441 -39.01 -14.10 10.43
N ILE A 442 -37.78 -14.56 10.66
CA ILE A 442 -37.28 -14.90 12.01
C ILE A 442 -37.36 -13.68 12.93
N ARG A 443 -36.93 -12.51 12.44
CA ARG A 443 -36.93 -11.26 13.21
C ARG A 443 -38.33 -10.80 13.58
N THR A 444 -39.29 -10.94 12.68
CA THR A 444 -40.69 -10.53 12.91
C THR A 444 -41.46 -11.55 13.76
N ALA A 445 -41.03 -12.82 13.77
CA ALA A 445 -41.59 -13.87 14.61
C ALA A 445 -41.13 -13.82 16.08
N GLN A 446 -40.00 -13.18 16.38
CA GLN A 446 -39.50 -12.98 17.75
C GLN A 446 -40.37 -11.95 18.49
N PRO A 447 -41.16 -12.34 19.51
CA PRO A 447 -42.03 -11.42 20.24
C PRO A 447 -41.21 -10.42 21.05
N LYS A 448 -41.68 -9.17 21.15
CA LYS A 448 -40.98 -8.07 21.83
C LYS A 448 -40.97 -8.11 23.37
N ASP A 449 -41.43 -9.18 24.01
CA ASP A 449 -41.49 -9.27 25.48
C ASP A 449 -40.79 -10.52 26.03
N SER A 450 -40.03 -10.31 27.09
CA SER A 450 -38.97 -11.16 27.65
C SER A 450 -39.40 -12.25 28.65
N LEU A 451 -38.60 -13.34 28.69
CA LEU A 451 -38.28 -14.32 29.79
C LEU A 451 -38.98 -15.71 29.79
N PRO A 452 -38.34 -16.78 30.33
CA PRO A 452 -36.94 -17.23 30.19
C PRO A 452 -36.82 -18.70 29.70
N ALA A 453 -35.63 -18.99 29.16
CA ALA A 453 -34.97 -20.27 28.85
C ALA A 453 -35.68 -21.61 29.14
N GLY A 454 -35.77 -22.47 28.11
CA GLY A 454 -36.04 -23.89 28.27
C GLY A 454 -36.11 -24.69 26.95
N SER A 455 -34.99 -25.33 26.60
CA SER A 455 -34.86 -26.61 25.87
C SER A 455 -35.49 -26.86 24.49
N GLU A 456 -36.32 -25.99 23.91
CA GLU A 456 -36.97 -26.30 22.62
C GLU A 456 -36.26 -25.69 21.39
N GLU A 457 -35.38 -24.70 21.58
CA GLU A 457 -34.70 -24.00 20.47
C GLU A 457 -33.58 -24.81 19.80
N ASP A 458 -32.96 -25.75 20.52
CA ASP A 458 -31.89 -26.61 19.98
C ASP A 458 -32.41 -27.74 19.10
N ASP A 459 -33.59 -28.29 19.41
CA ASP A 459 -34.18 -29.41 18.65
C ASP A 459 -34.73 -28.98 17.28
N ILE A 460 -35.23 -27.74 17.17
CA ILE A 460 -35.76 -27.19 15.91
C ILE A 460 -34.61 -26.78 14.96
N ARG A 461 -33.49 -26.27 15.49
CA ARG A 461 -32.30 -25.97 14.69
C ARG A 461 -31.68 -27.23 14.09
N LEU A 462 -31.51 -28.29 14.89
CA LEU A 462 -30.95 -29.57 14.44
C LEU A 462 -31.85 -30.30 13.42
N ALA A 463 -33.18 -30.13 13.51
CA ALA A 463 -34.11 -30.68 12.52
C ALA A 463 -34.07 -29.91 11.19
N THR A 464 -33.83 -28.60 11.22
CA THR A 464 -33.75 -27.76 10.02
C THR A 464 -32.43 -27.97 9.26
N GLU A 465 -31.32 -28.18 9.98
CA GLU A 465 -30.00 -28.44 9.40
C GLU A 465 -29.91 -29.81 8.71
N ARG A 466 -30.65 -30.83 9.18
CA ARG A 466 -30.71 -32.15 8.53
C ARG A 466 -31.53 -32.19 7.24
N SER A 467 -32.48 -31.27 7.06
CA SER A 467 -33.30 -31.22 5.84
C SER A 467 -32.63 -30.51 4.66
N LEU A 468 -31.55 -29.76 4.90
CA LEU A 468 -30.84 -28.99 3.85
C LEU A 468 -29.69 -29.76 3.17
N GLN A 469 -29.34 -30.97 3.64
CA GLN A 469 -28.26 -31.78 3.07
C GLN A 469 -28.69 -32.69 1.90
N ASP A 470 -30.00 -32.86 1.65
CA ASP A 470 -30.52 -33.86 0.70
C ASP A 470 -30.80 -33.33 -0.73
N THR A 471 -30.19 -32.21 -1.16
CA THR A 471 -30.38 -31.73 -2.54
C THR A 471 -29.07 -31.26 -3.18
N GLN A 472 -28.16 -32.21 -3.43
CA GLN A 472 -27.00 -32.01 -4.30
C GLN A 472 -27.02 -33.03 -5.44
N THR A 473 -27.26 -32.59 -6.69
CA THR A 473 -26.46 -33.09 -7.84
C THR A 473 -26.53 -32.17 -9.08
N THR A 474 -25.33 -31.83 -9.55
CA THR A 474 -24.91 -31.53 -10.95
C THR A 474 -25.46 -30.33 -11.71
N VAL A 475 -24.62 -29.28 -11.89
CA VAL A 475 -24.44 -28.60 -13.19
C VAL A 475 -22.98 -28.12 -13.34
N VAL A 476 -22.47 -28.31 -14.56
CA VAL A 476 -21.10 -28.18 -15.06
C VAL A 476 -20.62 -26.73 -15.19
N SER A 477 -19.36 -26.52 -14.85
CA SER A 477 -18.60 -25.26 -14.89
C SER A 477 -18.37 -24.73 -16.31
N HIS A 478 -18.66 -23.45 -16.54
CA HIS A 478 -18.04 -22.66 -17.60
C HIS A 478 -17.43 -21.40 -16.99
N GLN A 479 -16.11 -21.43 -16.84
CA GLN A 479 -15.26 -20.31 -16.44
C GLN A 479 -14.92 -19.48 -17.70
N LEU A 480 -14.81 -18.16 -17.58
CA LEU A 480 -13.94 -17.37 -18.45
C LEU A 480 -12.53 -17.47 -17.84
N SER A 481 -11.66 -18.19 -18.53
CA SER A 481 -10.43 -18.77 -18.02
C SER A 481 -9.24 -17.79 -18.13
N ASN A 482 -8.09 -18.19 -17.57
CA ASN A 482 -6.78 -17.55 -17.80
C ASN A 482 -6.49 -17.22 -19.28
N THR A 483 -7.12 -17.96 -20.19
CA THR A 483 -7.09 -17.81 -21.65
C THR A 483 -7.44 -16.39 -22.10
N ASP A 484 -8.41 -15.69 -21.51
CA ASP A 484 -8.78 -14.33 -21.97
C ASP A 484 -7.70 -13.27 -21.70
N LYS A 485 -6.98 -13.38 -20.58
CA LYS A 485 -5.83 -12.49 -20.27
C LYS A 485 -4.67 -12.78 -21.22
N VAL A 486 -4.54 -14.03 -21.67
CA VAL A 486 -3.49 -14.49 -22.57
C VAL A 486 -3.76 -14.06 -24.00
N ILE A 487 -5.01 -14.10 -24.45
CA ILE A 487 -5.45 -13.51 -25.72
C ILE A 487 -5.06 -12.04 -25.79
N GLN A 488 -5.29 -11.28 -24.72
CA GLN A 488 -4.89 -9.87 -24.68
C GLN A 488 -3.37 -9.68 -24.72
N ALA A 489 -2.59 -10.57 -24.10
CA ALA A 489 -1.14 -10.54 -24.15
C ALA A 489 -0.59 -10.89 -25.54
N TYR A 490 -1.16 -11.88 -26.23
CA TYR A 490 -0.83 -12.19 -27.63
C TYR A 490 -1.17 -11.00 -28.54
N ASN A 491 -2.36 -10.41 -28.38
CA ASN A 491 -2.79 -9.23 -29.13
C ASN A 491 -1.86 -8.02 -28.92
N TYR A 492 -1.28 -7.88 -27.72
CA TYR A 492 -0.30 -6.83 -27.41
C TYR A 492 0.99 -6.94 -28.24
N PHE A 493 1.35 -8.16 -28.67
CA PHE A 493 2.44 -8.41 -29.62
C PHE A 493 1.97 -8.45 -31.09
N GLY A 494 0.69 -8.17 -31.34
CA GLY A 494 0.07 -8.33 -32.66
C GLY A 494 0.00 -9.79 -33.11
N LEU A 495 -0.14 -10.72 -32.16
CA LEU A 495 -0.20 -12.16 -32.39
C LEU A 495 -1.59 -12.71 -32.07
N GLU A 496 -1.99 -13.77 -32.76
CA GLU A 496 -3.22 -14.54 -32.47
C GLU A 496 -2.90 -15.73 -31.55
N GLU A 497 -3.78 -16.04 -30.59
CA GLU A 497 -3.59 -17.13 -29.64
C GLU A 497 -3.66 -18.52 -30.31
N GLY A 498 -2.81 -19.45 -29.88
CA GLY A 498 -3.00 -20.89 -30.10
C GLY A 498 -2.26 -21.54 -31.28
N GLN A 499 -1.52 -20.79 -32.11
CA GLN A 499 -0.77 -21.37 -33.25
C GLN A 499 0.68 -20.84 -33.43
N ARG A 500 1.25 -20.20 -32.41
CA ARG A 500 2.57 -19.54 -32.50
C ARG A 500 3.61 -20.27 -31.67
N SER A 501 4.80 -20.49 -32.24
CA SER A 501 5.92 -21.09 -31.50
C SER A 501 6.52 -20.08 -30.52
N ASP A 502 7.20 -20.57 -29.48
CA ASP A 502 7.92 -19.73 -28.52
C ASP A 502 8.91 -18.79 -29.24
N ASP A 503 9.55 -19.24 -30.32
CA ASP A 503 10.49 -18.44 -31.11
C ASP A 503 9.82 -17.25 -31.82
N GLU A 504 8.57 -17.40 -32.29
CA GLU A 504 7.82 -16.30 -32.92
C GLU A 504 7.41 -15.25 -31.88
N VAL A 505 7.03 -15.68 -30.68
CA VAL A 505 6.72 -14.78 -29.55
C VAL A 505 7.97 -14.04 -29.10
N LEU A 506 9.11 -14.75 -28.98
CA LEU A 506 10.40 -14.15 -28.62
C LEU A 506 10.90 -13.17 -29.66
N ALA A 507 10.79 -13.50 -30.96
CA ALA A 507 11.19 -12.59 -32.03
C ALA A 507 10.40 -11.27 -31.98
N LYS A 508 9.09 -11.33 -31.69
CA LYS A 508 8.26 -10.14 -31.50
C LYS A 508 8.62 -9.38 -30.23
N PHE A 509 8.90 -10.09 -29.14
CA PHE A 509 9.36 -9.48 -27.90
C PHE A 509 10.67 -8.71 -28.10
N LEU A 510 11.68 -9.33 -28.71
CA LEU A 510 12.99 -8.72 -28.98
C LEU A 510 12.84 -7.53 -29.94
N SER A 511 12.13 -7.72 -31.06
CA SER A 511 11.90 -6.64 -32.04
C SER A 511 11.17 -5.43 -31.45
N ASN A 512 10.16 -5.66 -30.62
CA ASN A 512 9.42 -4.56 -29.97
C ASN A 512 10.23 -3.90 -28.86
N SER A 513 11.05 -4.68 -28.14
CA SER A 513 11.94 -4.17 -27.09
C SER A 513 13.06 -3.30 -27.66
N ASP A 514 13.59 -3.65 -28.85
CA ASP A 514 14.60 -2.86 -29.56
C ASP A 514 14.00 -1.60 -30.19
N ALA A 515 12.78 -1.70 -30.76
CA ALA A 515 12.09 -0.58 -31.37
C ALA A 515 11.58 0.44 -30.33
N TYR A 516 11.16 -0.02 -29.15
CA TYR A 516 10.63 0.82 -28.08
C TYR A 516 11.25 0.48 -26.71
N PRO A 517 12.52 0.86 -26.47
CA PRO A 517 13.23 0.52 -25.23
C PRO A 517 12.53 1.01 -23.96
N SER A 518 11.80 2.14 -24.01
CA SER A 518 11.03 2.68 -22.89
C SER A 518 9.80 1.84 -22.51
N GLN A 519 9.35 0.94 -23.38
CA GLN A 519 8.20 0.04 -23.13
C GLN A 519 8.62 -1.41 -22.84
N LYS A 520 9.92 -1.69 -22.78
CA LYS A 520 10.49 -3.03 -22.57
C LYS A 520 9.92 -3.74 -21.34
N SER A 521 9.64 -3.01 -20.25
CA SER A 521 9.01 -3.56 -19.04
C SER A 521 7.60 -4.09 -19.30
N ASN A 522 6.78 -3.37 -20.08
CA ASN A 522 5.41 -3.77 -20.42
C ASN A 522 5.43 -5.00 -21.35
N PHE A 523 6.38 -5.05 -22.30
CA PHE A 523 6.56 -6.23 -23.15
C PHE A 523 6.95 -7.46 -22.31
N ARG A 524 7.84 -7.31 -21.31
CA ARG A 524 8.19 -8.42 -20.41
C ARG A 524 7.00 -8.93 -19.60
N GLU A 525 6.17 -8.03 -19.07
CA GLU A 525 4.96 -8.39 -18.34
C GLU A 525 4.02 -9.27 -19.18
N LYS A 526 3.80 -8.90 -20.46
CA LYS A 526 2.96 -9.68 -21.37
C LYS A 526 3.63 -11.00 -21.80
N LEU A 527 4.94 -11.01 -22.00
CA LEU A 527 5.70 -12.22 -22.29
C LEU A 527 5.59 -13.24 -21.16
N LEU A 528 5.72 -12.80 -19.90
CA LEU A 528 5.58 -13.66 -18.72
C LEU A 528 4.16 -14.22 -18.58
N LEU A 529 3.15 -13.42 -18.91
CA LEU A 529 1.76 -13.88 -18.88
C LEU A 529 1.52 -15.00 -19.90
N ILE A 530 2.08 -14.87 -21.12
CA ILE A 530 2.08 -15.93 -22.14
C ILE A 530 2.86 -17.16 -21.63
N ALA A 531 4.07 -16.95 -21.11
CA ALA A 531 4.97 -18.01 -20.64
C ALA A 531 4.38 -18.85 -19.49
N ARG A 532 3.58 -18.23 -18.63
CA ARG A 532 2.84 -18.92 -17.55
C ARG A 532 1.69 -19.76 -18.10
N HIS A 533 0.97 -19.26 -19.10
CA HIS A 533 -0.14 -19.99 -19.71
C HIS A 533 0.33 -21.16 -20.56
N THR A 534 1.39 -20.99 -21.34
CA THR A 534 1.96 -22.05 -22.18
C THR A 534 2.87 -23.01 -21.41
N GLN A 535 3.13 -22.73 -20.12
CA GLN A 535 4.12 -23.42 -19.28
C GLN A 535 5.52 -23.49 -19.94
N SER A 536 5.83 -22.53 -20.81
CA SER A 536 7.12 -22.51 -21.51
C SER A 536 8.24 -22.03 -20.59
N LEU A 537 9.10 -22.96 -20.20
CA LEU A 537 10.33 -22.67 -19.47
C LEU A 537 11.28 -21.79 -20.28
N ASN A 538 11.25 -21.89 -21.62
CA ASN A 538 12.10 -21.08 -22.50
C ASN A 538 11.67 -19.60 -22.46
N LEU A 539 10.37 -19.32 -22.60
CA LEU A 539 9.83 -17.96 -22.51
C LEU A 539 10.04 -17.35 -21.11
N GLN A 540 9.88 -18.15 -20.05
CA GLN A 540 10.14 -17.71 -18.68
C GLN A 540 11.62 -17.36 -18.47
N LYS A 541 12.53 -18.20 -18.96
CA LYS A 541 13.97 -17.97 -18.86
C LYS A 541 14.38 -16.71 -19.64
N MET A 542 13.93 -16.58 -20.88
CA MET A 542 14.23 -15.42 -21.74
C MET A 542 13.64 -14.10 -21.23
N ALA A 543 12.50 -14.14 -20.53
CA ALA A 543 11.94 -12.95 -19.89
C ALA A 543 12.82 -12.41 -18.75
N VAL A 544 13.68 -13.25 -18.18
CA VAL A 544 14.50 -12.95 -16.99
C VAL A 544 16.01 -12.86 -17.33
N GLU A 545 16.48 -13.48 -18.41
CA GLU A 545 17.91 -13.59 -18.75
C GLU A 545 18.62 -12.25 -19.01
N ASP A 546 17.96 -11.29 -19.67
CA ASP A 546 18.57 -9.99 -20.02
C ASP A 546 18.10 -8.85 -19.10
N MET A 547 17.85 -9.14 -17.82
CA MET A 547 17.42 -8.14 -16.86
C MET A 547 18.63 -7.44 -16.23
N SER A 548 18.76 -6.13 -16.44
CA SER A 548 19.77 -5.37 -15.68
C SER A 548 19.45 -5.40 -14.19
N TYR A 549 20.44 -5.20 -13.33
CA TYR A 549 20.21 -5.17 -11.89
C TYR A 549 19.18 -4.09 -11.49
N GLU A 550 19.23 -2.92 -12.13
CA GLU A 550 18.24 -1.84 -11.92
C GLU A 550 16.85 -2.22 -12.44
N GLU A 551 16.76 -2.92 -13.58
CA GLU A 551 15.50 -3.46 -14.09
C GLU A 551 14.90 -4.53 -13.15
N ALA A 552 15.74 -5.33 -12.48
CA ALA A 552 15.31 -6.34 -11.51
C ALA A 552 14.75 -5.71 -10.22
N LEU A 553 15.41 -4.66 -9.73
CA LEU A 553 14.93 -3.89 -8.59
C LEU A 553 13.59 -3.21 -8.88
N ASN A 554 13.46 -2.61 -10.07
CA ASN A 554 12.19 -2.03 -10.53
C ASN A 554 11.09 -3.09 -10.71
N TYR A 555 11.42 -4.27 -11.24
CA TYR A 555 10.47 -5.38 -11.39
C TYR A 555 9.97 -5.91 -10.04
N LEU A 556 10.88 -6.14 -9.09
CA LEU A 556 10.55 -6.66 -7.77
C LEU A 556 9.86 -5.61 -6.88
N GLY A 557 9.86 -4.35 -7.29
CA GLY A 557 9.25 -3.29 -6.52
C GLY A 557 10.11 -2.79 -5.35
N VAL A 558 11.43 -2.96 -5.42
CA VAL A 558 12.35 -2.78 -4.28
C VAL A 558 13.55 -1.87 -4.62
N GLN A 559 14.19 -1.28 -3.60
CA GLN A 559 15.42 -0.49 -3.76
C GLN A 559 16.68 -1.36 -3.73
N ASN A 560 17.79 -0.87 -4.27
CA ASN A 560 19.11 -1.52 -4.22
C ASN A 560 19.56 -1.90 -2.80
N ASP A 561 19.13 -1.11 -1.81
CA ASP A 561 19.48 -1.31 -0.41
C ASP A 561 18.42 -2.16 0.33
N THR A 562 17.50 -2.79 -0.38
CA THR A 562 16.51 -3.71 0.22
C THR A 562 17.18 -4.97 0.77
N ASP A 563 16.66 -5.48 1.88
CA ASP A 563 17.18 -6.70 2.48
C ASP A 563 17.02 -7.92 1.55
N ALA A 564 18.08 -8.73 1.42
CA ALA A 564 18.08 -9.87 0.50
C ALA A 564 17.03 -10.92 0.84
N SER A 565 16.77 -11.16 2.14
CA SER A 565 15.73 -12.10 2.56
C SER A 565 14.33 -11.61 2.20
N TYR A 566 14.10 -10.30 2.29
CA TYR A 566 12.85 -9.69 1.86
C TYR A 566 12.68 -9.75 0.34
N MET A 567 13.76 -9.52 -0.44
CA MET A 567 13.73 -9.70 -1.90
C MET A 567 13.41 -11.15 -2.29
N THR A 568 13.99 -12.13 -1.61
CA THR A 568 13.67 -13.56 -1.81
C THR A 568 12.21 -13.85 -1.49
N ALA A 569 11.71 -13.36 -0.34
CA ALA A 569 10.30 -13.55 0.05
C ALA A 569 9.32 -12.96 -0.97
N ILE A 570 9.57 -11.74 -1.46
CA ILE A 570 8.74 -11.13 -2.51
C ILE A 570 8.81 -11.94 -3.81
N SER A 571 10.01 -12.36 -4.22
CA SER A 571 10.17 -13.14 -5.46
C SER A 571 9.37 -14.44 -5.42
N SER A 572 9.33 -15.13 -4.27
CA SER A 572 8.55 -16.35 -4.09
C SER A 572 7.04 -16.15 -4.09
N LEU A 573 6.55 -14.94 -3.80
CA LEU A 573 5.12 -14.58 -3.90
C LEU A 573 4.69 -14.23 -5.34
N GLN A 574 5.65 -13.97 -6.23
CA GLN A 574 5.39 -13.63 -7.63
C GLN A 574 5.48 -14.85 -8.57
N HIS A 575 6.00 -15.98 -8.09
CA HIS A 575 5.98 -17.29 -8.76
C HIS A 575 4.73 -18.07 -8.37
#